data_AF-A0A0P9I330-F1
#
_entry.id   AF-A0A0P9I330-F1
#
_cell.length_a   1.000
_cell.length_b   1.000
_cell.length_c   1.000
_cell.angle_alpha   90.00
_cell.angle_beta   90.00
_cell.angle_gamma   90.00
#
_symmetry.space_group_name_H-M   'P 1'
#
loop_
_entity.id
_entity.type
_entity.pdbx_description
1 polymer ?
#
loop_
_entity_poly.entity_id
_entity_poly.type
_entity_poly.pdbx_seq_one_letter_code
_entity_poly.pdbx_strand_id
1 'polypeptide(L)'
;MSFEIKDRDLLARIGRFETKSGAIETPLLLPVINPTIQPVTPRTMQKEFSCPALITNAYIVRKHFKDEAVQKGIHHFLDFNGVVMTDSGAYQILVYGGVEVTPDEIVQYQEEINADIATILDVPTGWGVSEQYARQTVDETLRRARGLAKIKTRDDIAWVGPVQGGQYLDLVARSAREMGKLPFQIHALGSPTPVMEQYLFDILVDMIMAAKMNLPLERPLHLFGAGHPFMFALAISLGCDLFDSAAYAMYARDDRYMTEYGTIKLDELQYLPCSCPMCVKIDPKSMMTMPKTERQERLAQHNLHVSFSELRRIKQAIMEGRLWEHLELRAHGHPALLQALKNLRKYSGYVERHSPVTKKSGLFFFSSLGMHRPEVVRHRKKLLERYSPPKGAKILILLPQTQMKPFHKSREYRRVLKEIQQKLGDKVDEIHVCTYAAPFGVIPTELDEVYPLSQYEIATPLDAETIRYTAKQAANYIASTSYKEIILLQNAEMWKEQFVTACRRACKKGRIPLTVLRWEKTWGEDTLKTLVAAIQDALA
;
A
#
# COMPACT_ATOMS: atom_id res chain seq x y z
N MET A 1 16.10 -20.42 -7.50
CA MET A 1 15.65 -19.03 -7.73
C MET A 1 15.49 -18.33 -6.41
N SER A 2 15.87 -17.06 -6.32
CA SER A 2 15.84 -16.26 -5.09
C SER A 2 15.09 -14.95 -5.31
N PHE A 3 14.31 -14.54 -4.31
CA PHE A 3 13.73 -13.21 -4.22
C PHE A 3 14.41 -12.44 -3.09
N GLU A 4 15.00 -11.30 -3.43
CA GLU A 4 15.69 -10.42 -2.49
C GLU A 4 14.93 -9.10 -2.36
N ILE A 5 14.73 -8.62 -1.13
CA ILE A 5 14.12 -7.30 -0.87
C ILE A 5 15.24 -6.27 -0.77
N LYS A 6 15.19 -5.23 -1.61
CA LYS A 6 16.14 -4.11 -1.60
C LYS A 6 15.66 -2.96 -0.73
N ASP A 7 14.42 -2.53 -0.93
CA ASP A 7 13.80 -1.42 -0.22
C ASP A 7 12.34 -1.72 0.08
N ARG A 8 11.77 -1.04 1.08
CA ARG A 8 10.38 -1.25 1.50
C ARG A 8 9.76 0.02 2.08
N ASP A 9 8.46 0.16 1.86
CA ASP A 9 7.60 1.10 2.57
C ASP A 9 6.19 0.48 2.68
N LEU A 10 5.50 0.66 3.81
CA LEU A 10 4.27 -0.07 4.13
C LEU A 10 4.49 -1.59 4.06
N LEU A 11 3.70 -2.32 3.26
CA LEU A 11 3.97 -3.72 2.89
C LEU A 11 4.62 -3.85 1.51
N ALA A 12 4.80 -2.72 0.80
CA ALA A 12 5.42 -2.69 -0.51
C ALA A 12 6.93 -2.98 -0.40
N ARG A 13 7.46 -3.57 -1.46
CA ARG A 13 8.87 -3.91 -1.55
C ARG A 13 9.37 -3.74 -2.98
N ILE A 14 10.50 -3.06 -3.09
CA ILE A 14 11.34 -3.16 -4.28
C ILE A 14 12.19 -4.40 -4.07
N GLY A 15 12.06 -5.37 -4.95
CA GLY A 15 12.76 -6.63 -4.85
C GLY A 15 13.36 -7.06 -6.17
N ARG A 16 14.31 -7.98 -6.11
CA ARG A 16 14.97 -8.60 -7.25
C ARG A 16 14.63 -10.08 -7.27
N PHE A 17 14.02 -10.53 -8.35
CA PHE A 17 13.65 -11.92 -8.56
C PHE A 17 14.48 -12.52 -9.70
N GLU A 18 15.23 -13.59 -9.40
CA GLU A 18 16.08 -14.28 -10.38
C GLU A 18 15.33 -15.39 -11.10
N THR A 19 15.39 -15.38 -12.43
CA THR A 19 14.91 -16.45 -13.32
C THR A 19 16.04 -16.97 -14.19
N LYS A 20 15.81 -18.07 -14.92
CA LYS A 20 16.83 -18.62 -15.85
C LYS A 20 17.19 -17.68 -17.00
N SER A 21 16.29 -16.77 -17.38
CA SER A 21 16.49 -15.81 -18.49
C SER A 21 16.78 -14.39 -18.02
N GLY A 22 17.07 -14.21 -16.73
CA GLY A 22 17.49 -12.93 -16.16
C GLY A 22 16.73 -12.52 -14.90
N ALA A 23 17.19 -11.41 -14.31
CA ALA A 23 16.58 -10.84 -13.11
C ALA A 23 15.50 -9.81 -13.47
N ILE A 24 14.41 -9.81 -12.71
CA ILE A 24 13.37 -8.78 -12.78
C ILE A 24 13.28 -8.01 -11.46
N GLU A 25 12.93 -6.72 -11.55
CA GLU A 25 12.74 -5.87 -10.37
C GLU A 25 11.26 -5.56 -10.10
N THR A 26 10.78 -5.95 -8.92
CA THR A 26 9.42 -5.67 -8.45
C THR A 26 9.33 -4.28 -7.80
N PRO A 27 8.15 -3.64 -7.73
CA PRO A 27 6.90 -4.04 -8.35
C PRO A 27 6.94 -3.95 -9.88
N LEU A 28 6.31 -4.90 -10.59
CA LEU A 28 6.38 -5.00 -12.05
C LEU A 28 5.03 -5.36 -12.69
N LEU A 29 4.69 -4.68 -13.79
CA LEU A 29 3.63 -5.07 -14.71
C LEU A 29 4.21 -5.93 -15.84
N LEU A 30 3.57 -7.07 -16.10
CA LEU A 30 3.79 -7.96 -17.22
C LEU A 30 2.64 -7.76 -18.23
N PRO A 31 2.83 -6.99 -19.31
CA PRO A 31 1.84 -6.88 -20.37
C PRO A 31 1.46 -8.27 -20.92
N VAL A 32 0.14 -8.52 -21.03
CA VAL A 32 -0.37 -9.77 -21.60
C VAL A 32 -0.28 -9.71 -23.12
N ILE A 33 0.46 -10.66 -23.70
CA ILE A 33 0.61 -10.82 -25.14
C ILE A 33 -0.35 -11.89 -25.64
N ASN A 34 -1.26 -11.47 -26.53
CA ASN A 34 -1.99 -12.39 -27.40
C ASN A 34 -1.19 -12.53 -28.71
N PRO A 35 -0.64 -13.72 -29.04
CA PRO A 35 0.14 -13.90 -30.26
C PRO A 35 -0.58 -13.51 -31.55
N THR A 36 -1.92 -13.61 -31.57
CA THR A 36 -2.74 -13.30 -32.75
C THR A 36 -2.99 -11.80 -32.94
N ILE A 37 -3.00 -11.01 -31.87
CA ILE A 37 -3.34 -9.58 -31.92
C ILE A 37 -2.37 -8.80 -31.04
N GLN A 38 -1.44 -8.08 -31.68
CA GLN A 38 -0.38 -7.34 -31.03
C GLN A 38 -0.38 -5.87 -31.48
N PRO A 39 -1.20 -4.98 -30.86
CA PRO A 39 -1.15 -3.55 -31.18
C PRO A 39 0.20 -2.92 -30.83
N VAL A 40 0.96 -3.54 -29.92
CA VAL A 40 2.35 -3.21 -29.64
C VAL A 40 3.11 -4.54 -29.60
N THR A 41 4.16 -4.68 -30.40
CA THR A 41 4.94 -5.91 -30.47
C THR A 41 5.80 -6.10 -29.20
N PRO A 42 6.11 -7.34 -28.79
CA PRO A 42 7.04 -7.61 -27.68
C PRO A 42 8.40 -6.91 -27.84
N ARG A 43 8.96 -6.90 -29.06
CA ARG A 43 10.19 -6.16 -29.37
C ARG A 43 10.06 -4.66 -29.10
N THR A 44 8.95 -4.04 -29.52
CA THR A 44 8.66 -2.63 -29.23
C THR A 44 8.53 -2.40 -27.72
N MET A 45 7.84 -3.29 -27.00
CA MET A 45 7.73 -3.21 -25.53
C MET A 45 9.09 -3.21 -24.85
N GLN A 46 9.99 -4.09 -25.29
CA GLN A 46 11.34 -4.15 -24.75
C GLN A 46 12.12 -2.86 -25.03
N LYS A 47 12.09 -2.37 -26.28
CA LYS A 47 12.89 -1.21 -26.71
C LYS A 47 12.39 0.12 -26.16
N GLU A 48 11.09 0.38 -26.21
CA GLU A 48 10.54 1.70 -25.89
C GLU A 48 10.19 1.86 -24.41
N PHE A 49 9.78 0.78 -23.75
CA PHE A 49 9.31 0.82 -22.37
C PHE A 49 10.33 0.22 -21.39
N SER A 50 11.45 -0.32 -21.89
CA SER A 50 12.40 -1.11 -21.10
C SER A 50 11.68 -2.23 -20.34
N CYS A 51 10.67 -2.84 -20.97
CA CYS A 51 9.85 -3.89 -20.37
C CYS A 51 10.70 -5.16 -20.17
N PRO A 52 10.98 -5.58 -18.92
CA PRO A 52 11.89 -6.69 -18.66
C PRO A 52 11.20 -8.06 -18.70
N ALA A 53 9.86 -8.09 -18.62
CA ALA A 53 9.09 -9.32 -18.60
C ALA A 53 7.71 -9.16 -19.24
N LEU A 54 7.22 -10.23 -19.86
CA LEU A 54 5.89 -10.33 -20.46
C LEU A 54 5.17 -11.57 -19.93
N ILE A 55 3.85 -11.62 -20.12
CA ILE A 55 3.08 -12.83 -19.91
C ILE A 55 2.31 -13.20 -21.16
N THR A 56 2.19 -14.48 -21.47
CA THR A 56 1.28 -14.99 -22.50
C THR A 56 0.49 -16.18 -21.97
N ASN A 57 -0.51 -16.63 -22.72
CA ASN A 57 -1.38 -17.72 -22.31
C ASN A 57 -0.95 -19.00 -23.05
N ALA A 58 -0.37 -19.95 -22.32
CA ALA A 58 0.16 -21.18 -22.90
C ALA A 58 -0.94 -22.03 -23.55
N TYR A 59 -2.17 -22.00 -23.05
CA TYR A 59 -3.29 -22.69 -23.68
C TYR A 59 -3.63 -22.11 -25.07
N ILE A 60 -3.67 -20.78 -25.22
CA ILE A 60 -3.89 -20.13 -26.52
C ILE A 60 -2.74 -20.44 -27.48
N VAL A 61 -1.50 -20.36 -27.02
CA VAL A 61 -0.33 -20.70 -27.84
C VAL A 61 -0.41 -22.17 -28.29
N ARG A 62 -0.71 -23.11 -27.38
CA ARG A 62 -0.89 -24.54 -27.71
C ARG A 62 -1.99 -24.75 -28.74
N LYS A 63 -3.10 -24.03 -28.62
CA LYS A 63 -4.25 -24.22 -29.51
C LYS A 63 -3.97 -23.77 -30.95
N HIS A 64 -3.18 -22.71 -31.14
CA HIS A 64 -3.03 -22.06 -32.44
C HIS A 64 -1.63 -22.16 -33.05
N PHE A 65 -0.59 -22.36 -32.23
CA PHE A 65 0.82 -22.22 -32.61
C PHE A 65 1.73 -23.30 -32.01
N LYS A 66 1.17 -24.48 -31.64
CA LYS A 66 1.88 -25.53 -30.89
C LYS A 66 3.26 -25.84 -31.46
N ASP A 67 3.31 -26.31 -32.70
CA ASP A 67 4.54 -26.83 -33.30
C ASP A 67 5.59 -25.74 -33.49
N GLU A 68 5.15 -24.54 -33.89
CA GLU A 68 6.04 -23.38 -34.04
C GLU A 68 6.65 -22.94 -32.70
N ALA A 69 5.83 -22.85 -31.65
CA ALA A 69 6.27 -22.41 -30.33
C ALA A 69 7.21 -23.43 -29.67
N VAL A 70 6.97 -24.73 -29.86
CA VAL A 70 7.86 -25.80 -29.38
C VAL A 70 9.18 -25.79 -30.14
N GLN A 71 9.15 -25.61 -31.47
CA GLN A 71 10.37 -25.59 -32.28
C GLN A 71 11.26 -24.36 -31.98
N LYS A 72 10.66 -23.19 -31.80
CA LYS A 72 11.40 -21.93 -31.59
C LYS A 72 11.74 -21.68 -30.12
N GLY A 73 10.96 -22.24 -29.19
CA GLY A 73 10.90 -21.77 -27.81
C GLY A 73 10.21 -20.40 -27.70
N ILE A 74 9.67 -20.09 -26.53
CA ILE A 74 8.75 -18.96 -26.34
C ILE A 74 9.39 -17.59 -26.61
N HIS A 75 10.68 -17.43 -26.31
CA HIS A 75 11.41 -16.18 -26.51
C HIS A 75 11.56 -15.82 -27.99
N HIS A 76 12.02 -16.76 -28.81
CA HIS A 76 12.15 -16.55 -30.26
C HIS A 76 10.79 -16.50 -30.94
N PHE A 77 9.80 -17.25 -30.45
CA PHE A 77 8.42 -17.18 -30.96
C PHE A 77 7.81 -15.79 -30.76
N LEU A 78 8.01 -15.18 -29.58
CA LEU A 78 7.50 -13.84 -29.28
C LEU A 78 8.43 -12.70 -29.74
N ASP A 79 9.63 -13.01 -30.23
CA ASP A 79 10.68 -12.02 -30.53
C ASP A 79 10.99 -11.11 -29.32
N PHE A 80 11.22 -11.75 -28.16
CA PHE A 80 11.45 -11.10 -26.88
C PHE A 80 12.55 -11.77 -26.06
N ASN A 81 13.58 -11.00 -25.71
CA ASN A 81 14.78 -11.51 -25.00
C ASN A 81 14.71 -11.37 -23.47
N GLY A 82 13.60 -10.84 -22.93
CA GLY A 82 13.39 -10.75 -21.48
C GLY A 82 12.69 -11.98 -20.91
N VAL A 83 12.23 -11.88 -19.66
CA VAL A 83 11.56 -12.97 -18.95
C VAL A 83 10.14 -13.20 -19.49
N VAL A 84 9.77 -14.44 -19.78
CA VAL A 84 8.42 -14.80 -20.23
C VAL A 84 7.70 -15.66 -19.20
N MET A 85 6.64 -15.10 -18.64
CA MET A 85 5.66 -15.82 -17.83
C MET A 85 4.58 -16.44 -18.72
N THR A 86 4.07 -17.60 -18.31
CA THR A 86 2.94 -18.24 -18.95
C THR A 86 1.80 -18.50 -17.97
N ASP A 87 0.61 -18.06 -18.36
CA ASP A 87 -0.65 -18.51 -17.76
C ASP A 87 -1.04 -19.88 -18.35
N SER A 88 -1.73 -20.70 -17.57
CA SER A 88 -2.16 -22.05 -17.92
C SER A 88 -3.45 -22.09 -18.74
N GLY A 89 -4.17 -20.98 -18.83
CA GLY A 89 -5.50 -20.93 -19.44
C GLY A 89 -6.65 -20.97 -18.44
N ALA A 90 -6.36 -20.83 -17.14
CA ALA A 90 -7.37 -20.79 -16.09
C ALA A 90 -8.43 -19.70 -16.34
N TYR A 91 -8.03 -18.54 -16.88
CA TYR A 91 -8.98 -17.49 -17.26
C TYR A 91 -10.04 -17.97 -18.28
N GLN A 92 -9.69 -18.87 -19.20
CA GLN A 92 -10.67 -19.45 -20.13
C GLN A 92 -11.67 -20.37 -19.42
N ILE A 93 -11.29 -21.04 -18.33
CA ILE A 93 -12.24 -21.78 -17.48
C ILE A 93 -13.25 -20.81 -16.87
N LEU A 94 -12.79 -19.65 -16.38
CA LEU A 94 -13.66 -18.64 -15.78
C LEU A 94 -14.67 -18.05 -16.78
N VAL A 95 -14.24 -17.79 -18.01
CA VAL A 95 -15.08 -17.14 -19.03
C VAL A 95 -15.95 -18.13 -19.82
N TYR A 96 -15.42 -19.30 -20.15
CA TYR A 96 -16.05 -20.25 -21.08
C TYR A 96 -16.46 -21.58 -20.43
N GLY A 97 -16.22 -21.76 -19.12
CA GLY A 97 -16.62 -22.94 -18.36
C GLY A 97 -15.69 -24.15 -18.48
N GLY A 98 -14.65 -24.08 -19.33
CA GLY A 98 -13.68 -25.17 -19.47
C GLY A 98 -12.54 -24.87 -20.43
N VAL A 99 -11.55 -25.77 -20.43
CA VAL A 99 -10.43 -25.81 -21.37
C VAL A 99 -10.18 -27.25 -21.81
N GLU A 100 -9.79 -27.44 -23.07
CA GLU A 100 -9.46 -28.75 -23.65
C GLU A 100 -7.97 -29.10 -23.43
N VAL A 101 -7.55 -29.06 -22.16
CA VAL A 101 -6.20 -29.44 -21.74
C VAL A 101 -6.21 -29.93 -20.30
N THR A 102 -5.48 -31.00 -20.03
CA THR A 102 -5.28 -31.51 -18.67
C THR A 102 -4.17 -30.74 -17.94
N PRO A 103 -4.14 -30.75 -16.59
CA PRO A 103 -3.04 -30.16 -15.82
C PRO A 103 -1.66 -30.69 -16.22
N ASP A 104 -1.56 -31.97 -16.55
CA ASP A 104 -0.30 -32.63 -16.90
C ASP A 104 0.20 -32.16 -18.27
N GLU A 105 -0.69 -32.12 -19.27
CA GLU A 105 -0.36 -31.67 -20.63
C GLU A 105 0.09 -30.20 -20.68
N ILE A 106 -0.54 -29.31 -19.90
CA ILE A 106 -0.17 -27.89 -19.92
C ILE A 106 1.17 -27.65 -19.22
N VAL A 107 1.47 -28.38 -18.14
CA VAL A 107 2.78 -28.32 -17.47
C VAL A 107 3.87 -28.78 -18.44
N GLN A 108 3.69 -29.92 -19.09
CA GLN A 108 4.63 -30.43 -20.10
C GLN A 108 4.81 -29.42 -21.24
N TYR A 109 3.72 -28.87 -21.76
CA TYR A 109 3.79 -27.88 -22.82
C TYR A 109 4.53 -26.61 -22.42
N GLN A 110 4.33 -26.11 -21.20
CA GLN A 110 5.07 -24.96 -20.66
C GLN A 110 6.58 -25.24 -20.54
N GLU A 111 6.96 -26.48 -20.20
CA GLU A 111 8.36 -26.92 -20.19
C GLU A 111 8.95 -27.01 -21.62
N GLU A 112 8.19 -27.54 -22.58
CA GLU A 112 8.57 -27.68 -24.00
C GLU A 112 8.82 -26.33 -24.67
N ILE A 113 7.92 -25.35 -24.47
CA ILE A 113 8.11 -23.99 -25.00
C ILE A 113 9.16 -23.19 -24.21
N ASN A 114 9.80 -23.79 -23.21
CA ASN A 114 10.89 -23.19 -22.43
C ASN A 114 10.49 -21.92 -21.66
N ALA A 115 9.31 -21.88 -21.04
CA ALA A 115 8.88 -20.75 -20.21
C ALA A 115 9.83 -20.47 -19.02
N ASP A 116 9.95 -19.22 -18.57
CA ASP A 116 10.75 -18.86 -17.39
C ASP A 116 9.96 -18.96 -16.10
N ILE A 117 8.71 -18.52 -16.16
CA ILE A 117 7.75 -18.56 -15.08
C ILE A 117 6.49 -19.25 -15.62
N ALA A 118 6.01 -20.27 -14.94
CA ALA A 118 4.85 -21.04 -15.36
C ALA A 118 3.81 -21.11 -14.24
N THR A 119 2.55 -20.96 -14.62
CA THR A 119 1.40 -21.09 -13.72
C THR A 119 0.79 -22.47 -13.91
N ILE A 120 0.48 -23.16 -12.81
CA ILE A 120 -0.30 -24.41 -12.88
C ILE A 120 -1.72 -24.13 -13.39
N LEU A 121 -2.42 -25.16 -13.88
CA LEU A 121 -3.84 -25.06 -14.19
C LEU A 121 -4.67 -25.10 -12.91
N ASP A 122 -4.90 -23.95 -12.29
CA ASP A 122 -5.82 -23.83 -11.17
C ASP A 122 -7.29 -23.75 -11.61
N VAL A 123 -8.19 -23.65 -10.64
CA VAL A 123 -9.63 -23.47 -10.89
C VAL A 123 -10.06 -22.12 -10.32
N PRO A 124 -10.26 -21.10 -11.17
CA PRO A 124 -10.71 -19.80 -10.71
C PRO A 124 -12.06 -19.90 -10.01
N THR A 125 -12.13 -19.32 -8.81
CA THR A 125 -13.35 -19.29 -8.02
C THR A 125 -14.42 -18.39 -8.66
N GLY A 126 -14.00 -17.30 -9.29
CA GLY A 126 -14.89 -16.29 -9.82
C GLY A 126 -15.55 -15.43 -8.73
N TRP A 127 -16.68 -14.84 -9.06
CA TRP A 127 -17.40 -13.87 -8.23
C TRP A 127 -18.88 -14.23 -8.11
N GLY A 128 -19.50 -13.96 -6.95
CA GLY A 128 -20.92 -14.23 -6.72
C GLY A 128 -21.29 -15.72 -6.60
N VAL A 129 -20.32 -16.61 -6.43
CA VAL A 129 -20.52 -18.06 -6.31
C VAL A 129 -20.81 -18.48 -4.86
N SER A 130 -21.38 -19.68 -4.67
CA SER A 130 -21.63 -20.24 -3.33
C SER A 130 -20.33 -20.60 -2.59
N GLU A 131 -20.36 -20.59 -1.26
CA GLU A 131 -19.20 -20.98 -0.44
C GLU A 131 -18.79 -22.42 -0.73
N GLN A 132 -19.77 -23.32 -0.94
CA GLN A 132 -19.51 -24.71 -1.29
C GLN A 132 -18.71 -24.84 -2.59
N TYR A 133 -19.10 -24.09 -3.64
CA TYR A 133 -18.36 -24.09 -4.89
C TYR A 133 -16.96 -23.49 -4.72
N ALA A 134 -16.83 -22.37 -4.01
CA ALA A 134 -15.53 -21.77 -3.72
C ALA A 134 -14.60 -22.71 -2.92
N ARG A 135 -15.16 -23.54 -2.03
CA ARG A 135 -14.40 -24.55 -1.30
C ARG A 135 -13.88 -25.64 -2.24
N GLN A 136 -14.71 -26.10 -3.18
CA GLN A 136 -14.33 -27.07 -4.20
C GLN A 136 -13.21 -26.54 -5.11
N THR A 137 -13.27 -25.29 -5.55
CA THR A 137 -12.22 -24.69 -6.39
C THR A 137 -10.89 -24.59 -5.65
N VAL A 138 -10.91 -24.24 -4.35
CA VAL A 138 -9.73 -24.25 -3.48
C VAL A 138 -9.16 -25.67 -3.32
N ASP A 139 -10.01 -26.65 -3.03
CA ASP A 139 -9.58 -28.03 -2.82
C ASP A 139 -8.96 -28.65 -4.08
N GLU A 140 -9.58 -28.40 -5.25
CA GLU A 140 -9.09 -28.86 -6.55
C GLU A 140 -7.78 -28.16 -6.94
N THR A 141 -7.67 -26.85 -6.72
CA THR A 141 -6.43 -26.09 -6.96
C THR A 141 -5.29 -26.64 -6.11
N LEU A 142 -5.52 -26.89 -4.82
CA LEU A 142 -4.53 -27.48 -3.92
C LEU A 142 -4.17 -28.92 -4.31
N ARG A 143 -5.14 -29.70 -4.81
CA ARG A 143 -4.88 -31.06 -5.31
C ARG A 143 -3.93 -31.02 -6.50
N ARG A 144 -4.18 -30.16 -7.50
CA ARG A 144 -3.31 -29.97 -8.67
C ARG A 144 -1.93 -29.45 -8.28
N ALA A 145 -1.88 -28.49 -7.36
CA ALA A 145 -0.63 -27.93 -6.86
C ALA A 145 0.26 -28.98 -6.18
N ARG A 146 -0.31 -29.89 -5.38
CA ARG A 146 0.42 -31.02 -4.78
C ARG A 146 0.89 -32.04 -5.83
N GLY A 147 0.19 -32.15 -6.95
CA GLY A 147 0.53 -33.04 -8.06
C GLY A 147 1.73 -32.56 -8.88
N LEU A 148 2.01 -31.25 -8.91
CA LEU A 148 3.03 -30.65 -9.77
C LEU A 148 4.40 -31.34 -9.66
N ALA A 149 4.85 -31.66 -8.45
CA ALA A 149 6.16 -32.27 -8.22
C ALA A 149 6.34 -33.65 -8.90
N LYS A 150 5.23 -34.33 -9.24
CA LYS A 150 5.26 -35.61 -9.96
C LYS A 150 5.25 -35.44 -11.48
N ILE A 151 4.84 -34.27 -11.96
CA ILE A 151 4.59 -33.98 -13.38
C ILE A 151 5.78 -33.23 -13.97
N LYS A 152 6.26 -32.18 -13.28
CA LYS A 152 7.33 -31.33 -13.78
C LYS A 152 8.64 -32.13 -13.91
N THR A 153 9.38 -31.89 -14.98
CA THR A 153 10.68 -32.51 -15.24
C THR A 153 11.84 -31.53 -15.09
N ARG A 154 11.55 -30.23 -14.96
CA ARG A 154 12.51 -29.15 -14.89
C ARG A 154 12.49 -28.42 -13.54
N ASP A 155 13.67 -28.00 -13.08
CA ASP A 155 13.88 -27.22 -11.84
C ASP A 155 14.32 -25.77 -12.12
N ASP A 156 14.63 -25.45 -13.38
CA ASP A 156 15.06 -24.12 -13.82
C ASP A 156 13.89 -23.18 -14.15
N ILE A 157 12.63 -23.65 -14.08
CA ILE A 157 11.41 -22.87 -14.28
C ILE A 157 10.82 -22.47 -12.94
N ALA A 158 10.45 -21.19 -12.79
CA ALA A 158 9.75 -20.70 -11.61
C ALA A 158 8.28 -21.10 -11.71
N TRP A 159 7.73 -21.67 -10.65
CA TRP A 159 6.31 -22.03 -10.63
C TRP A 159 5.51 -21.06 -9.76
N VAL A 160 4.34 -20.69 -10.27
CA VAL A 160 3.33 -19.87 -9.59
C VAL A 160 2.29 -20.78 -8.93
N GLY A 161 2.09 -20.59 -7.62
CA GLY A 161 1.05 -21.23 -6.82
C GLY A 161 -0.17 -20.32 -6.64
N PRO A 162 -1.31 -20.58 -7.30
CA PRO A 162 -2.48 -19.72 -7.20
C PRO A 162 -3.24 -19.89 -5.87
N VAL A 163 -3.70 -18.77 -5.32
CA VAL A 163 -4.53 -18.66 -4.13
C VAL A 163 -5.95 -18.33 -4.58
N GLN A 164 -6.84 -19.32 -4.44
CA GLN A 164 -8.27 -19.21 -4.73
C GLN A 164 -9.12 -19.00 -3.46
N GLY A 165 -10.43 -18.78 -3.62
CA GLY A 165 -11.39 -18.58 -2.53
C GLY A 165 -12.40 -17.44 -2.76
N GLY A 166 -12.11 -16.54 -3.71
CA GLY A 166 -13.01 -15.44 -4.10
C GLY A 166 -13.36 -14.53 -2.92
N GLN A 167 -14.65 -14.23 -2.75
CA GLN A 167 -15.16 -13.36 -1.67
C GLN A 167 -15.06 -13.98 -0.25
N TYR A 168 -14.80 -15.28 -0.13
CA TYR A 168 -14.77 -15.98 1.15
C TYR A 168 -13.35 -15.91 1.76
N LEU A 169 -13.10 -14.89 2.57
CA LEU A 169 -11.76 -14.58 3.08
C LEU A 169 -11.12 -15.72 3.88
N ASP A 170 -11.89 -16.52 4.60
CA ASP A 170 -11.38 -17.72 5.31
C ASP A 170 -10.88 -18.79 4.34
N LEU A 171 -11.53 -18.94 3.18
CA LEU A 171 -11.07 -19.82 2.11
C LEU A 171 -9.80 -19.27 1.45
N VAL A 172 -9.72 -17.95 1.21
CA VAL A 172 -8.50 -17.29 0.71
C VAL A 172 -7.34 -17.52 1.68
N ALA A 173 -7.56 -17.34 2.98
CA ALA A 173 -6.56 -17.57 4.02
C ALA A 173 -6.12 -19.04 4.10
N ARG A 174 -7.05 -19.99 4.04
CA ARG A 174 -6.75 -21.43 3.99
C ARG A 174 -5.93 -21.79 2.75
N SER A 175 -6.38 -21.32 1.59
CA SER A 175 -5.73 -21.53 0.29
C SER A 175 -4.29 -21.01 0.31
N ALA A 176 -4.09 -19.78 0.77
CA ALA A 176 -2.77 -19.16 0.94
C ALA A 176 -1.86 -19.97 1.89
N ARG A 177 -2.38 -20.39 3.05
CA ARG A 177 -1.61 -21.15 4.04
C ARG A 177 -1.16 -22.51 3.52
N GLU A 178 -2.05 -23.23 2.85
CA GLU A 178 -1.73 -24.56 2.31
C GLU A 178 -0.84 -24.46 1.06
N MET A 179 -1.08 -23.50 0.18
CA MET A 179 -0.24 -23.24 -0.99
C MET A 179 1.17 -22.80 -0.58
N GLY A 180 1.28 -21.97 0.46
CA GLY A 180 2.54 -21.50 1.02
C GLY A 180 3.48 -22.60 1.53
N LYS A 181 2.93 -23.76 1.91
CA LYS A 181 3.72 -24.95 2.32
C LYS A 181 4.38 -25.67 1.15
N LEU A 182 3.90 -25.45 -0.06
CA LEU A 182 4.40 -26.09 -1.28
C LEU A 182 5.59 -25.30 -1.86
N PRO A 183 6.48 -25.93 -2.63
CA PRO A 183 7.74 -25.32 -3.09
C PRO A 183 7.57 -24.41 -4.32
N PHE A 184 6.52 -23.58 -4.35
CA PHE A 184 6.32 -22.55 -5.38
C PHE A 184 7.18 -21.31 -5.10
N GLN A 185 7.74 -20.71 -6.13
CA GLN A 185 8.61 -19.53 -6.03
C GLN A 185 7.79 -18.24 -5.97
N ILE A 186 6.63 -18.20 -6.62
CA ILE A 186 5.70 -17.07 -6.66
C ILE A 186 4.32 -17.57 -6.24
N HIS A 187 3.56 -16.72 -5.55
CA HIS A 187 2.15 -16.99 -5.26
C HIS A 187 1.30 -15.94 -5.94
N ALA A 188 0.12 -16.33 -6.43
CA ALA A 188 -0.77 -15.41 -7.14
C ALA A 188 -2.16 -15.38 -6.53
N LEU A 189 -2.73 -14.20 -6.31
CA LEU A 189 -4.13 -14.07 -5.89
C LEU A 189 -5.04 -14.20 -7.11
N GLY A 190 -5.82 -15.27 -7.17
CA GLY A 190 -6.76 -15.57 -8.24
C GLY A 190 -8.16 -14.98 -8.01
N SER A 191 -8.90 -14.82 -9.11
CA SER A 191 -10.25 -14.24 -9.13
C SER A 191 -10.43 -12.77 -8.68
N PRO A 192 -9.42 -11.87 -8.68
CA PRO A 192 -9.66 -10.46 -8.33
C PRO A 192 -10.25 -9.67 -9.51
N THR A 193 -10.18 -10.16 -10.75
CA THR A 193 -10.59 -9.39 -11.95
C THR A 193 -12.03 -8.87 -11.87
N PRO A 194 -13.06 -9.70 -11.54
CA PRO A 194 -14.43 -9.19 -11.44
C PRO A 194 -14.62 -8.15 -10.33
N VAL A 195 -13.81 -8.22 -9.26
CA VAL A 195 -13.81 -7.26 -8.14
C VAL A 195 -13.27 -5.91 -8.60
N MET A 196 -12.18 -5.93 -9.36
CA MET A 196 -11.53 -4.73 -9.89
C MET A 196 -12.40 -4.06 -10.95
N GLU A 197 -13.00 -4.83 -11.86
CA GLU A 197 -13.90 -4.31 -12.91
C GLU A 197 -15.16 -3.65 -12.34
N GLN A 198 -15.64 -4.11 -11.18
CA GLN A 198 -16.77 -3.52 -10.44
C GLN A 198 -16.35 -2.43 -9.44
N TYR A 199 -15.06 -2.04 -9.41
CA TYR A 199 -14.51 -1.03 -8.50
C TYR A 199 -14.70 -1.39 -7.01
N LEU A 200 -14.78 -2.67 -6.66
CA LEU A 200 -14.96 -3.17 -5.28
C LEU A 200 -13.61 -3.24 -4.53
N PHE A 201 -12.88 -2.13 -4.49
CA PHE A 201 -11.50 -2.09 -3.99
C PHE A 201 -11.37 -2.33 -2.48
N ASP A 202 -12.40 -2.11 -1.70
CA ASP A 202 -12.41 -2.50 -0.28
C ASP A 202 -12.44 -4.01 -0.08
N ILE A 203 -13.15 -4.73 -0.92
CA ILE A 203 -13.09 -6.20 -0.94
C ILE A 203 -11.73 -6.66 -1.46
N LEU A 204 -11.18 -6.00 -2.48
CA LEU A 204 -9.82 -6.29 -2.97
C LEU A 204 -8.77 -6.15 -1.85
N VAL A 205 -8.86 -5.09 -1.03
CA VAL A 205 -8.01 -4.91 0.16
C VAL A 205 -8.10 -6.13 1.08
N ASP A 206 -9.32 -6.57 1.39
CA ASP A 206 -9.55 -7.71 2.27
C ASP A 206 -9.00 -9.03 1.68
N MET A 207 -9.19 -9.26 0.38
CA MET A 207 -8.65 -10.43 -0.32
C MET A 207 -7.12 -10.45 -0.33
N ILE A 208 -6.47 -9.33 -0.67
CA ILE A 208 -5.00 -9.22 -0.67
C ILE A 208 -4.46 -9.44 0.74
N MET A 209 -5.08 -8.85 1.76
CA MET A 209 -4.63 -9.00 3.14
C MET A 209 -4.83 -10.43 3.66
N ALA A 210 -5.95 -11.09 3.33
CA ALA A 210 -6.18 -12.49 3.68
C ALA A 210 -5.09 -13.40 3.10
N ALA A 211 -4.69 -13.19 1.83
CA ALA A 211 -3.58 -13.92 1.22
C ALA A 211 -2.24 -13.54 1.86
N LYS A 212 -1.90 -12.25 1.92
CA LYS A 212 -0.59 -11.76 2.38
C LYS A 212 -0.27 -12.15 3.82
N MET A 213 -1.28 -12.21 4.69
CA MET A 213 -1.12 -12.62 6.10
C MET A 213 -0.90 -14.13 6.28
N ASN A 214 -1.17 -14.94 5.26
CA ASN A 214 -1.07 -16.41 5.32
C ASN A 214 -0.04 -16.99 4.34
N LEU A 215 0.57 -16.16 3.48
CA LEU A 215 1.64 -16.55 2.57
C LEU A 215 3.03 -16.33 3.19
N PRO A 216 4.04 -17.11 2.76
CA PRO A 216 5.43 -16.87 3.14
C PRO A 216 5.89 -15.47 2.70
N LEU A 217 6.52 -14.73 3.62
CA LEU A 217 6.90 -13.35 3.39
C LEU A 217 8.02 -13.21 2.36
N GLU A 218 8.84 -14.24 2.15
CA GLU A 218 9.99 -14.23 1.26
C GLU A 218 9.65 -14.48 -0.22
N ARG A 219 8.38 -14.69 -0.56
CA ARG A 219 7.94 -15.03 -1.93
C ARG A 219 7.10 -13.90 -2.55
N PRO A 220 7.29 -13.56 -3.85
CA PRO A 220 6.48 -12.54 -4.51
C PRO A 220 4.98 -12.89 -4.52
N LEU A 221 4.14 -11.87 -4.37
CA LEU A 221 2.69 -11.97 -4.53
C LEU A 221 2.28 -11.32 -5.86
N HIS A 222 1.78 -12.12 -6.79
CA HIS A 222 1.22 -11.68 -8.06
C HIS A 222 -0.28 -11.41 -7.92
N LEU A 223 -0.77 -10.31 -8.48
CA LEU A 223 -2.19 -9.98 -8.51
C LEU A 223 -2.72 -10.15 -9.94
N PHE A 224 -3.46 -11.25 -10.17
CA PHE A 224 -3.90 -11.61 -11.52
C PHE A 224 -4.84 -10.58 -12.15
N GLY A 225 -4.62 -10.25 -13.42
CA GLY A 225 -5.48 -9.38 -14.23
C GLY A 225 -5.45 -7.89 -13.84
N ALA A 226 -4.64 -7.52 -12.85
CA ALA A 226 -4.47 -6.15 -12.43
C ALA A 226 -3.47 -5.41 -13.32
N GLY A 227 -3.93 -4.50 -14.19
CA GLY A 227 -3.01 -3.68 -14.99
C GLY A 227 -3.49 -2.28 -15.30
N HIS A 228 -4.48 -1.78 -14.57
CA HIS A 228 -4.85 -0.37 -14.67
C HIS A 228 -4.03 0.47 -13.67
N PRO A 229 -3.31 1.52 -14.11
CA PRO A 229 -2.37 2.28 -13.26
C PRO A 229 -3.00 2.86 -11.99
N PHE A 230 -4.24 3.33 -12.12
CA PHE A 230 -5.11 3.80 -11.05
C PHE A 230 -5.06 3.01 -9.72
N MET A 231 -4.95 1.68 -9.77
CA MET A 231 -5.00 0.84 -8.56
C MET A 231 -3.61 0.38 -8.07
N PHE A 232 -2.54 0.64 -8.82
CA PHE A 232 -1.20 0.12 -8.47
C PHE A 232 -0.73 0.59 -7.11
N ALA A 233 -0.92 1.87 -6.77
CA ALA A 233 -0.49 2.40 -5.48
C ALA A 233 -1.15 1.66 -4.31
N LEU A 234 -2.43 1.31 -4.42
CA LEU A 234 -3.16 0.57 -3.39
C LEU A 234 -2.64 -0.87 -3.27
N ALA A 235 -2.62 -1.62 -4.38
CA ALA A 235 -2.21 -3.02 -4.36
C ALA A 235 -0.74 -3.19 -3.95
N ILE A 236 0.15 -2.32 -4.42
CA ILE A 236 1.58 -2.34 -4.04
C ILE A 236 1.75 -2.02 -2.56
N SER A 237 1.01 -1.02 -2.02
CA SER A 237 1.05 -0.70 -0.58
C SER A 237 0.62 -1.85 0.32
N LEU A 238 -0.17 -2.78 -0.21
CA LEU A 238 -0.60 -4.02 0.44
C LEU A 238 0.39 -5.20 0.26
N GLY A 239 1.45 -5.01 -0.53
CA GLY A 239 2.53 -5.97 -0.72
C GLY A 239 2.35 -6.92 -1.90
N CYS A 240 1.59 -6.51 -2.93
CA CYS A 240 1.63 -7.12 -4.25
C CYS A 240 2.88 -6.66 -5.03
N ASP A 241 3.54 -7.60 -5.69
CA ASP A 241 4.85 -7.44 -6.34
C ASP A 241 4.78 -7.55 -7.87
N LEU A 242 3.87 -8.38 -8.37
CA LEU A 242 3.73 -8.64 -9.81
C LEU A 242 2.29 -8.40 -10.23
N PHE A 243 2.13 -7.90 -11.44
CA PHE A 243 0.86 -7.48 -12.03
C PHE A 243 0.83 -7.96 -13.48
N ASP A 244 -0.32 -8.32 -14.01
CA ASP A 244 -0.50 -8.61 -15.44
C ASP A 244 -1.80 -8.05 -15.96
N SER A 245 -1.80 -7.62 -17.23
CA SER A 245 -3.07 -7.27 -17.88
C SER A 245 -2.99 -7.14 -19.39
N ALA A 246 -4.10 -7.47 -20.04
CA ALA A 246 -4.41 -7.12 -21.42
C ALA A 246 -5.12 -5.76 -21.55
N ALA A 247 -5.40 -5.06 -20.43
CA ALA A 247 -6.21 -3.85 -20.43
C ALA A 247 -5.63 -2.75 -21.32
N TYR A 248 -4.31 -2.60 -21.40
CA TYR A 248 -3.67 -1.58 -22.26
C TYR A 248 -4.10 -1.71 -23.74
N ALA A 249 -4.20 -2.95 -24.24
CA ALA A 249 -4.60 -3.28 -25.59
C ALA A 249 -6.13 -3.33 -25.75
N MET A 250 -6.84 -3.93 -24.79
CA MET A 250 -8.31 -4.00 -24.83
C MET A 250 -8.93 -2.61 -24.79
N TYR A 251 -8.41 -1.71 -23.96
CA TYR A 251 -8.92 -0.35 -23.83
C TYR A 251 -8.62 0.44 -25.10
N ALA A 252 -7.41 0.31 -25.65
CA ALA A 252 -7.07 0.92 -26.93
C ALA A 252 -7.99 0.46 -28.06
N ARG A 253 -8.38 -0.83 -28.09
CA ARG A 253 -9.34 -1.37 -29.06
C ARG A 253 -10.68 -0.65 -29.01
N ASP A 254 -11.11 -0.29 -27.81
CA ASP A 254 -12.38 0.38 -27.51
C ASP A 254 -12.25 1.92 -27.50
N ASP A 255 -11.17 2.49 -28.05
CA ASP A 255 -10.87 3.93 -28.03
C ASP A 255 -10.83 4.54 -26.61
N ARG A 256 -10.38 3.76 -25.63
CA ARG A 256 -10.24 4.17 -24.23
C ARG A 256 -8.79 4.55 -23.88
N TYR A 257 -8.66 5.70 -23.23
CA TYR A 257 -7.44 6.34 -22.79
C TYR A 257 -7.26 6.17 -21.28
N MET A 258 -6.18 5.50 -20.86
CA MET A 258 -5.86 5.32 -19.43
C MET A 258 -5.18 6.55 -18.83
N THR A 259 -5.50 6.86 -17.58
CA THR A 259 -4.80 7.82 -16.73
C THR A 259 -4.50 7.21 -15.37
N GLU A 260 -3.67 7.86 -14.55
CA GLU A 260 -3.42 7.46 -13.17
C GLU A 260 -4.65 7.62 -12.24
N TYR A 261 -5.72 8.26 -12.70
CA TYR A 261 -6.95 8.49 -11.94
C TYR A 261 -8.19 7.81 -12.54
N GLY A 262 -8.07 7.13 -13.69
CA GLY A 262 -9.18 6.42 -14.29
C GLY A 262 -9.02 6.19 -15.79
N THR A 263 -10.15 6.07 -16.48
CA THR A 263 -10.21 5.84 -17.92
C THR A 263 -11.19 6.83 -18.54
N ILE A 264 -10.85 7.36 -19.70
CA ILE A 264 -11.67 8.32 -20.44
C ILE A 264 -11.82 7.81 -21.87
N LYS A 265 -12.99 7.98 -22.50
CA LYS A 265 -13.10 7.69 -23.93
C LYS A 265 -12.43 8.79 -24.75
N LEU A 266 -11.79 8.41 -25.84
CA LEU A 266 -11.02 9.35 -26.66
C LEU A 266 -11.87 10.49 -27.23
N ASP A 267 -13.13 10.23 -27.57
CA ASP A 267 -14.08 11.21 -28.10
C ASP A 267 -14.58 12.22 -27.05
N GLU A 268 -14.40 11.92 -25.76
CA GLU A 268 -14.72 12.82 -24.64
C GLU A 268 -13.55 13.76 -24.29
N LEU A 269 -12.34 13.49 -24.80
CA LEU A 269 -11.15 14.27 -24.48
C LEU A 269 -11.08 15.57 -25.29
N GLN A 270 -10.86 16.69 -24.59
CA GLN A 270 -10.52 17.98 -25.20
C GLN A 270 -9.01 18.20 -25.31
N TYR A 271 -8.23 17.56 -24.43
CA TYR A 271 -6.77 17.56 -24.41
C TYR A 271 -6.28 16.15 -24.11
N LEU A 272 -5.05 15.81 -24.52
CA LEU A 272 -4.36 14.60 -24.06
C LEU A 272 -3.50 14.96 -22.83
N PRO A 273 -3.93 14.65 -21.59
CA PRO A 273 -3.26 15.08 -20.37
C PRO A 273 -2.03 14.22 -20.04
N CYS A 274 -1.11 14.05 -21.00
CA CYS A 274 0.07 13.22 -20.84
C CYS A 274 1.25 13.80 -21.62
N SER A 275 2.45 13.57 -21.09
CA SER A 275 3.72 14.00 -21.70
C SER A 275 4.45 12.87 -22.44
N CYS A 276 3.77 11.77 -22.79
CA CYS A 276 4.40 10.69 -23.55
C CYS A 276 4.72 11.15 -24.99
N PRO A 277 5.66 10.50 -25.70
CA PRO A 277 6.13 10.94 -27.02
C PRO A 277 5.03 11.15 -28.07
N MET A 278 3.90 10.47 -27.92
CA MET A 278 2.73 10.61 -28.78
C MET A 278 1.84 11.79 -28.34
N CYS A 279 1.44 11.86 -27.06
CA CYS A 279 0.46 12.86 -26.60
C CYS A 279 0.92 14.31 -26.74
N VAL A 280 2.23 14.56 -26.79
CA VAL A 280 2.77 15.91 -27.00
C VAL A 280 2.74 16.37 -28.46
N LYS A 281 2.50 15.45 -29.41
CA LYS A 281 2.57 15.73 -30.86
C LYS A 281 1.22 15.82 -31.53
N ILE A 282 0.17 15.28 -30.92
CA ILE A 282 -1.17 15.19 -31.52
C ILE A 282 -2.24 15.60 -30.50
N ASP A 283 -3.39 16.04 -31.01
CA ASP A 283 -4.58 16.34 -30.21
C ASP A 283 -5.62 15.19 -30.31
N PRO A 284 -6.66 15.16 -29.44
CA PRO A 284 -7.69 14.12 -29.48
C PRO A 284 -8.45 14.01 -30.80
N LYS A 285 -8.76 15.15 -31.46
CA LYS A 285 -9.50 15.16 -32.73
C LYS A 285 -8.66 14.56 -33.86
N SER A 286 -7.39 14.96 -33.92
CA SER A 286 -6.40 14.41 -34.85
C SER A 286 -6.19 12.91 -34.63
N MET A 287 -6.21 12.43 -33.38
CA MET A 287 -6.15 11.00 -33.10
C MET A 287 -7.43 10.28 -33.55
N MET A 288 -8.61 10.89 -33.36
CA MET A 288 -9.89 10.30 -33.78
C MET A 288 -10.02 10.15 -35.30
N THR A 289 -9.35 10.96 -36.10
CA THR A 289 -9.36 10.84 -37.57
C THR A 289 -8.38 9.79 -38.11
N MET A 290 -7.50 9.23 -37.27
CA MET A 290 -6.57 8.18 -37.68
C MET A 290 -7.29 6.88 -38.07
N PRO A 291 -6.70 6.07 -38.97
CA PRO A 291 -7.15 4.70 -39.21
C PRO A 291 -7.24 3.91 -37.90
N LYS A 292 -8.26 3.06 -37.75
CA LYS A 292 -8.55 2.36 -36.49
C LYS A 292 -7.34 1.59 -35.95
N THR A 293 -6.61 0.88 -36.80
CA THR A 293 -5.42 0.11 -36.41
C THR A 293 -4.31 1.01 -35.87
N GLU A 294 -4.02 2.12 -36.54
CA GLU A 294 -3.03 3.10 -36.08
C GLU A 294 -3.46 3.73 -34.76
N ARG A 295 -4.73 4.14 -34.66
CA ARG A 295 -5.29 4.70 -33.42
C ARG A 295 -5.17 3.73 -32.24
N GLN A 296 -5.44 2.45 -32.46
CA GLN A 296 -5.28 1.40 -31.45
C GLN A 296 -3.83 1.23 -31.02
N GLU A 297 -2.88 1.21 -31.95
CA GLU A 297 -1.46 1.16 -31.64
C GLU A 297 -1.04 2.36 -30.78
N ARG A 298 -1.43 3.59 -31.17
CA ARG A 298 -1.10 4.82 -30.43
C ARG A 298 -1.68 4.82 -29.01
N LEU A 299 -2.95 4.43 -28.86
CA LEU A 299 -3.59 4.33 -27.56
C LEU A 299 -2.95 3.23 -26.70
N ALA A 300 -2.57 2.09 -27.29
CA ALA A 300 -1.91 1.02 -26.56
C ALA A 300 -0.52 1.45 -26.05
N GLN A 301 0.27 2.15 -26.89
CA GLN A 301 1.55 2.76 -26.50
C GLN A 301 1.36 3.75 -25.35
N HIS A 302 0.36 4.63 -25.44
CA HIS A 302 0.01 5.55 -24.35
C HIS A 302 -0.34 4.84 -23.05
N ASN A 303 -1.24 3.86 -23.11
CA ASN A 303 -1.69 3.11 -21.93
C ASN A 303 -0.52 2.41 -21.23
N LEU A 304 0.44 1.86 -21.98
CA LEU A 304 1.68 1.31 -21.44
C LEU A 304 2.56 2.41 -20.82
N HIS A 305 2.71 3.57 -21.48
CA HIS A 305 3.50 4.68 -20.94
C HIS A 305 2.98 5.16 -19.58
N VAL A 306 1.66 5.30 -19.43
CA VAL A 306 1.05 5.70 -18.15
C VAL A 306 1.29 4.62 -17.09
N SER A 307 1.09 3.35 -17.44
CA SER A 307 1.27 2.21 -16.53
C SER A 307 2.70 2.11 -16.00
N PHE A 308 3.71 2.12 -16.88
CA PHE A 308 5.10 2.06 -16.47
C PHE A 308 5.57 3.34 -15.77
N SER A 309 5.04 4.51 -16.13
CA SER A 309 5.35 5.75 -15.42
C SER A 309 4.82 5.73 -14.00
N GLU A 310 3.63 5.16 -13.79
CA GLU A 310 3.07 5.02 -12.46
C GLU A 310 3.87 4.05 -11.58
N LEU A 311 4.30 2.91 -12.13
CA LEU A 311 5.21 2.00 -11.41
C LEU A 311 6.53 2.69 -11.01
N ARG A 312 7.12 3.50 -11.88
CA ARG A 312 8.33 4.28 -11.54
C ARG A 312 8.09 5.27 -10.41
N ARG A 313 6.96 5.99 -10.43
CA ARG A 313 6.59 6.93 -9.34
C ARG A 313 6.40 6.19 -8.01
N ILE A 314 5.76 5.03 -8.04
CA ILE A 314 5.55 4.20 -6.85
C ILE A 314 6.88 3.68 -6.30
N LYS A 315 7.79 3.20 -7.16
CA LYS A 315 9.15 2.81 -6.76
C LYS A 315 9.91 3.97 -6.13
N GLN A 316 9.85 5.16 -6.72
CA GLN A 316 10.47 6.35 -6.15
C GLN A 316 9.87 6.70 -4.77
N ALA A 317 8.55 6.62 -4.63
CA ALA A 317 7.87 6.85 -3.35
C ALA A 317 8.30 5.83 -2.28
N ILE A 318 8.53 4.56 -2.64
CA ILE A 318 9.10 3.55 -1.73
C ILE A 318 10.51 3.95 -1.28
N MET A 319 11.39 4.33 -2.21
CA MET A 319 12.76 4.74 -1.93
C MET A 319 12.84 5.93 -0.96
N GLU A 320 11.90 6.86 -1.09
CA GLU A 320 11.81 8.07 -0.27
C GLU A 320 11.10 7.85 1.06
N GLY A 321 10.38 6.74 1.22
CA GLY A 321 9.50 6.47 2.36
C GLY A 321 8.21 7.31 2.34
N ARG A 322 7.73 7.65 1.16
CA ARG A 322 6.55 8.52 0.90
C ARG A 322 5.43 7.77 0.18
N LEU A 323 5.38 6.44 0.29
CA LEU A 323 4.39 5.64 -0.43
C LEU A 323 2.98 5.93 0.05
N TRP A 324 2.79 6.20 1.34
CA TRP A 324 1.47 6.53 1.87
C TRP A 324 0.95 7.86 1.29
N GLU A 325 1.79 8.89 1.18
CA GLU A 325 1.44 10.16 0.53
C GLU A 325 1.04 9.95 -0.93
N HIS A 326 1.80 9.12 -1.66
CA HIS A 326 1.49 8.77 -3.05
C HIS A 326 0.15 8.00 -3.16
N LEU A 327 -0.10 7.07 -2.23
CA LEU A 327 -1.38 6.36 -2.14
C LEU A 327 -2.54 7.31 -1.85
N GLU A 328 -2.40 8.23 -0.88
CA GLU A 328 -3.42 9.25 -0.59
C GLU A 328 -3.74 10.08 -1.82
N LEU A 329 -2.71 10.51 -2.57
CA LEU A 329 -2.89 11.27 -3.81
C LEU A 329 -3.71 10.49 -4.85
N ARG A 330 -3.40 9.20 -5.06
CA ARG A 330 -4.13 8.35 -6.01
C ARG A 330 -5.54 8.00 -5.54
N ALA A 331 -5.73 7.79 -4.24
CA ALA A 331 -7.02 7.44 -3.67
C ALA A 331 -8.07 8.54 -3.88
N HIS A 332 -7.66 9.81 -3.94
CA HIS A 332 -8.56 10.93 -4.25
C HIS A 332 -9.01 10.98 -5.72
N GLY A 333 -8.44 10.16 -6.60
CA GLY A 333 -8.90 10.04 -7.97
C GLY A 333 -10.30 9.43 -8.10
N HIS A 334 -10.78 8.68 -7.10
CA HIS A 334 -12.11 8.05 -7.15
C HIS A 334 -12.64 7.63 -5.76
N PRO A 335 -13.97 7.76 -5.50
CA PRO A 335 -14.56 7.38 -4.21
C PRO A 335 -14.27 5.96 -3.75
N ALA A 336 -14.29 4.98 -4.65
CA ALA A 336 -14.05 3.58 -4.31
C ALA A 336 -12.60 3.30 -3.84
N LEU A 337 -11.60 3.96 -4.41
CA LEU A 337 -10.22 3.84 -3.90
C LEU A 337 -10.06 4.55 -2.56
N LEU A 338 -10.70 5.71 -2.38
CA LEU A 338 -10.70 6.41 -1.10
C LEU A 338 -11.37 5.57 -0.01
N GLN A 339 -12.46 4.87 -0.32
CA GLN A 339 -13.10 3.90 0.57
C GLN A 339 -12.15 2.76 0.94
N ALA A 340 -11.44 2.19 -0.04
CA ALA A 340 -10.46 1.14 0.20
C ALA A 340 -9.31 1.62 1.13
N LEU A 341 -8.78 2.83 0.90
CA LEU A 341 -7.78 3.45 1.78
C LEU A 341 -8.30 3.63 3.21
N LYS A 342 -9.54 4.10 3.38
CA LYS A 342 -10.16 4.20 4.72
C LYS A 342 -10.26 2.84 5.40
N ASN A 343 -10.55 1.77 4.64
CA ASN A 343 -10.67 0.42 5.16
C ASN A 343 -9.33 -0.24 5.53
N LEU A 344 -8.19 0.27 5.02
CA LEU A 344 -6.85 -0.18 5.45
C LEU A 344 -6.62 -0.07 6.96
N ARG A 345 -7.37 0.78 7.67
CA ARG A 345 -7.32 0.89 9.13
C ARG A 345 -7.52 -0.44 9.86
N LYS A 346 -8.32 -1.36 9.29
CA LYS A 346 -8.55 -2.72 9.81
C LYS A 346 -7.25 -3.51 9.97
N TYR A 347 -6.27 -3.24 9.09
CA TYR A 347 -5.00 -3.93 9.02
C TYR A 347 -3.82 -3.12 9.58
N SER A 348 -4.08 -1.93 10.13
CA SER A 348 -3.05 -1.02 10.66
C SER A 348 -2.04 -1.70 11.57
N GLY A 349 -2.48 -2.62 12.44
CA GLY A 349 -1.60 -3.38 13.32
C GLY A 349 -0.67 -4.37 12.60
N TYR A 350 -1.11 -4.96 11.49
CA TYR A 350 -0.28 -5.85 10.67
C TYR A 350 0.71 -5.05 9.82
N VAL A 351 0.23 -4.00 9.15
CA VAL A 351 1.08 -3.11 8.34
C VAL A 351 2.19 -2.52 9.20
N GLU A 352 1.85 -2.01 10.39
CA GLU A 352 2.82 -1.41 11.31
C GLU A 352 3.98 -2.34 11.69
N ARG A 353 3.71 -3.63 11.92
CA ARG A 353 4.74 -4.62 12.28
C ARG A 353 5.74 -4.89 11.15
N HIS A 354 5.33 -4.70 9.90
CA HIS A 354 6.13 -5.05 8.73
C HIS A 354 6.71 -3.83 8.00
N SER A 355 6.26 -2.62 8.35
CA SER A 355 6.81 -1.37 7.81
C SER A 355 8.15 -0.98 8.47
N PRO A 356 9.00 -0.20 7.78
CA PRO A 356 10.20 0.40 8.38
C PRO A 356 9.94 1.11 9.71
N VAL A 357 10.93 1.04 10.60
CA VAL A 357 10.90 1.79 11.88
C VAL A 357 11.21 3.26 11.65
N THR A 358 12.16 3.54 10.76
CA THR A 358 12.59 4.87 10.35
C THR A 358 12.56 5.00 8.83
N LYS A 359 12.48 6.23 8.33
CA LYS A 359 12.52 6.55 6.90
C LYS A 359 13.47 7.71 6.65
N LYS A 360 13.91 7.85 5.39
CA LYS A 360 14.82 8.93 4.97
C LYS A 360 14.13 10.29 4.97
N SER A 361 12.85 10.34 4.61
CA SER A 361 12.07 11.58 4.54
C SER A 361 11.26 11.86 5.81
N GLY A 362 11.03 13.15 6.06
CA GLY A 362 9.93 13.56 6.92
C GLY A 362 8.56 13.26 6.30
N LEU A 363 7.57 13.05 7.16
CA LEU A 363 6.21 12.61 6.81
C LEU A 363 5.28 13.80 6.55
N PHE A 364 4.35 13.66 5.61
CA PHE A 364 3.31 14.67 5.37
C PHE A 364 1.93 14.13 5.71
N PHE A 365 1.22 14.86 6.59
CA PHE A 365 -0.14 14.55 7.00
C PHE A 365 -1.10 15.59 6.41
N PHE A 366 -1.96 15.15 5.49
CA PHE A 366 -2.92 16.02 4.83
C PHE A 366 -4.29 16.05 5.52
N SER A 367 -4.67 14.96 6.18
CA SER A 367 -5.99 14.80 6.81
C SER A 367 -5.99 13.62 7.79
N SER A 368 -7.16 13.31 8.34
CA SER A 368 -7.45 12.15 9.16
C SER A 368 -7.01 10.80 8.57
N LEU A 369 -6.87 10.70 7.24
CA LEU A 369 -6.41 9.48 6.59
C LEU A 369 -5.02 9.03 7.10
N GLY A 370 -4.17 9.96 7.49
CA GLY A 370 -2.84 9.66 8.01
C GLY A 370 -2.81 9.06 9.42
N MET A 371 -3.92 9.05 10.16
CA MET A 371 -3.95 8.59 11.57
C MET A 371 -3.72 7.08 11.74
N HIS A 372 -3.91 6.32 10.67
CA HIS A 372 -3.75 4.87 10.66
C HIS A 372 -2.42 4.42 10.07
N ARG A 373 -1.52 5.36 9.78
CA ARG A 373 -0.16 5.09 9.32
C ARG A 373 0.64 4.27 10.34
N PRO A 374 1.57 3.43 9.88
CA PRO A 374 2.46 2.65 10.73
C PRO A 374 3.10 3.45 11.86
N GLU A 375 3.60 4.64 11.56
CA GLU A 375 4.38 5.44 12.49
C GLU A 375 3.51 6.00 13.62
N VAL A 376 2.27 6.42 13.31
CA VAL A 376 1.28 6.88 14.31
C VAL A 376 0.82 5.73 15.19
N VAL A 377 0.51 4.58 14.58
CA VAL A 377 0.09 3.37 15.29
C VAL A 377 1.20 2.88 16.22
N ARG A 378 2.45 2.89 15.75
CA ARG A 378 3.64 2.48 16.50
C ARG A 378 3.92 3.39 17.67
N HIS A 379 3.90 4.71 17.47
CA HIS A 379 4.06 5.68 18.55
C HIS A 379 3.04 5.43 19.65
N ARG A 380 1.75 5.35 19.30
CA ARG A 380 0.67 5.06 20.25
C ARG A 380 0.91 3.79 21.05
N LYS A 381 1.24 2.67 20.38
CA LYS A 381 1.50 1.38 21.06
C LYS A 381 2.70 1.49 21.99
N LYS A 382 3.85 1.98 21.49
CA LYS A 382 5.08 2.07 22.27
C LYS A 382 4.95 3.01 23.46
N LEU A 383 4.24 4.13 23.30
CA LEU A 383 3.98 5.07 24.39
C LEU A 383 3.17 4.43 25.53
N LEU A 384 2.21 3.55 25.22
CA LEU A 384 1.38 2.90 26.23
C LEU A 384 2.00 1.62 26.80
N GLU A 385 2.76 0.88 25.99
CA GLU A 385 3.25 -0.47 26.35
C GLU A 385 4.70 -0.49 26.83
N ARG A 386 5.52 0.50 26.44
CA ARG A 386 6.98 0.46 26.61
C ARG A 386 7.61 1.73 27.18
N TYR A 387 6.89 2.84 27.16
CA TYR A 387 7.36 4.08 27.76
C TYR A 387 6.97 4.11 29.24
N SER A 388 7.84 4.66 30.07
CA SER A 388 7.55 4.97 31.46
C SER A 388 7.94 6.43 31.71
N PRO A 389 7.07 7.22 32.36
CA PRO A 389 7.43 8.57 32.76
C PRO A 389 8.70 8.61 33.63
N PRO A 390 9.39 9.76 33.70
CA PRO A 390 10.50 9.95 34.64
C PRO A 390 10.09 9.54 36.07
N LYS A 391 10.96 8.79 36.77
CA LYS A 391 10.62 8.16 38.06
C LYS A 391 10.16 9.14 39.15
N GLY A 392 10.68 10.36 39.13
CA GLY A 392 10.34 11.42 40.09
C GLY A 392 9.03 12.14 39.76
N ALA A 393 8.50 12.00 38.53
CA ALA A 393 7.43 12.83 38.03
C ALA A 393 6.10 12.56 38.75
N LYS A 394 5.57 13.59 39.40
CA LYS A 394 4.26 13.60 40.05
C LYS A 394 3.24 14.44 39.27
N ILE A 395 3.70 15.48 38.57
CA ILE A 395 2.85 16.42 37.85
C ILE A 395 3.12 16.30 36.35
N LEU A 396 2.06 16.11 35.57
CA LEU A 396 2.13 16.15 34.11
C LEU A 396 1.74 17.54 33.61
N ILE A 397 2.60 18.16 32.83
CA ILE A 397 2.29 19.39 32.10
C ILE A 397 2.08 19.04 30.62
N LEU A 398 0.88 19.31 30.11
CA LEU A 398 0.52 19.15 28.70
C LEU A 398 0.53 20.51 28.00
N LEU A 399 1.50 20.68 27.10
CA LEU A 399 1.69 21.89 26.30
C LEU A 399 1.22 21.67 24.84
N PRO A 400 0.66 22.68 24.17
CA PRO A 400 0.22 22.56 22.78
C PRO A 400 1.40 22.44 21.82
N GLN A 401 1.19 21.80 20.68
CA GLN A 401 2.15 21.82 19.56
C GLN A 401 2.48 23.24 19.11
N THR A 402 3.75 23.48 18.77
CA THR A 402 4.25 24.71 18.15
C THR A 402 4.55 24.51 16.66
N GLN A 403 4.79 25.58 15.92
CA GLN A 403 5.23 25.48 14.52
C GLN A 403 6.61 24.82 14.41
N MET A 404 7.55 25.23 15.26
CA MET A 404 8.89 24.66 15.31
C MET A 404 8.87 23.27 15.94
N LYS A 405 9.58 22.33 15.30
CA LYS A 405 9.89 20.99 15.83
C LYS A 405 11.41 20.77 15.81
N PRO A 406 12.00 20.04 16.76
CA PRO A 406 11.38 19.49 17.98
C PRO A 406 10.78 20.58 18.88
N PHE A 407 9.70 20.24 19.56
CA PHE A 407 8.86 21.21 20.28
C PHE A 407 9.62 21.88 21.42
N HIS A 408 10.49 21.14 22.13
CA HIS A 408 11.29 21.70 23.22
C HIS A 408 12.27 22.79 22.77
N LYS A 409 12.65 22.80 21.48
CA LYS A 409 13.52 23.83 20.91
C LYS A 409 12.78 25.11 20.50
N SER A 410 11.45 25.13 20.50
CA SER A 410 10.66 26.34 20.25
C SER A 410 10.98 27.43 21.29
N ARG A 411 10.86 28.71 20.91
CA ARG A 411 11.12 29.84 21.82
C ARG A 411 10.19 29.78 23.03
N GLU A 412 8.95 29.43 22.74
CA GLU A 412 7.84 29.12 23.60
C GLU A 412 8.21 28.13 24.71
N TYR A 413 8.63 26.92 24.33
CA TYR A 413 8.96 25.87 25.29
C TYR A 413 10.23 26.20 26.07
N ARG A 414 11.26 26.77 25.42
CA ARG A 414 12.49 27.18 26.13
C ARG A 414 12.20 28.17 27.25
N ARG A 415 11.24 29.08 27.05
CA ARG A 415 10.79 30.00 28.10
C ARG A 415 10.13 29.26 29.26
N VAL A 416 9.20 28.36 28.98
CA VAL A 416 8.54 27.53 30.02
C VAL A 416 9.56 26.71 30.80
N LEU A 417 10.44 25.98 30.11
CA LEU A 417 11.45 25.14 30.74
C LEU A 417 12.43 25.96 31.58
N LYS A 418 12.84 27.14 31.10
CA LYS A 418 13.71 28.05 31.87
C LYS A 418 13.03 28.57 33.13
N GLU A 419 11.76 28.99 33.05
CA GLU A 419 11.01 29.48 34.21
C GLU A 419 10.78 28.38 35.24
N ILE A 420 10.40 27.17 34.79
CA ILE A 420 10.27 25.98 35.64
C ILE A 420 11.60 25.70 36.37
N GLN A 421 12.71 25.69 35.64
CA GLN A 421 14.04 25.46 36.22
C GLN A 421 14.42 26.52 37.26
N GLN A 422 14.19 27.80 36.95
CA GLN A 422 14.56 28.92 37.82
C GLN A 422 13.73 28.99 39.10
N LYS A 423 12.45 28.62 39.04
CA LYS A 423 11.50 28.78 40.17
C LYS A 423 11.44 27.57 41.10
N LEU A 424 11.77 26.38 40.59
CA LEU A 424 11.53 25.14 41.31
C LEU A 424 12.83 24.43 41.75
N GLY A 425 13.98 24.78 41.16
CA GLY A 425 15.27 24.21 41.55
C GLY A 425 15.25 22.68 41.47
N ASP A 426 15.47 22.01 42.61
CA ASP A 426 15.51 20.55 42.68
C ASP A 426 14.13 19.89 42.52
N LYS A 427 13.02 20.61 42.71
CA LYS A 427 11.66 20.08 42.51
C LYS A 427 11.29 19.87 41.05
N VAL A 428 12.15 20.27 40.10
CA VAL A 428 11.92 20.08 38.66
C VAL A 428 11.78 18.60 38.29
N ASP A 429 12.45 17.70 39.01
CA ASP A 429 12.33 16.24 38.81
C ASP A 429 10.92 15.70 39.09
N GLU A 430 10.07 16.46 39.79
CA GLU A 430 8.67 16.13 40.03
C GLU A 430 7.75 16.49 38.85
N ILE A 431 8.28 17.15 37.83
CA ILE A 431 7.53 17.64 36.67
C ILE A 431 7.91 16.86 35.44
N HIS A 432 6.90 16.42 34.71
CA HIS A 432 7.08 15.85 33.38
C HIS A 432 6.33 16.69 32.36
N VAL A 433 7.10 17.23 31.40
CA VAL A 433 6.58 18.05 30.32
C VAL A 433 6.33 17.18 29.10
N CYS A 434 5.12 17.24 28.56
CA CYS A 434 4.80 16.60 27.29
C CYS A 434 4.06 17.58 26.37
N THR A 435 4.26 17.41 25.07
CA THR A 435 3.49 18.10 24.03
C THR A 435 2.29 17.27 23.64
N TYR A 436 1.14 17.89 23.39
CA TYR A 436 0.07 17.24 22.63
C TYR A 436 0.05 17.76 21.19
N ALA A 437 0.25 16.84 20.24
CA ALA A 437 0.42 17.16 18.83
C ALA A 437 -0.33 16.17 17.92
N ALA A 438 -0.89 16.69 16.83
CA ALA A 438 -1.54 15.89 15.80
C ALA A 438 -0.48 15.27 14.87
N PRO A 439 -0.67 14.02 14.41
CA PRO A 439 -1.69 13.06 14.85
C PRO A 439 -1.24 12.19 16.05
N PHE A 440 -0.06 12.42 16.62
CA PHE A 440 0.61 11.50 17.55
C PHE A 440 0.01 11.44 18.96
N GLY A 441 -0.82 12.40 19.36
CA GLY A 441 -1.32 12.44 20.73
C GLY A 441 -0.29 13.11 21.63
N VAL A 442 0.10 12.43 22.70
CA VAL A 442 1.10 12.94 23.65
C VAL A 442 2.50 12.55 23.17
N ILE A 443 3.40 13.50 23.21
CA ILE A 443 4.82 13.38 22.90
C ILE A 443 5.60 13.86 24.13
N PRO A 444 6.19 12.94 24.91
CA PRO A 444 7.15 13.30 25.96
C PRO A 444 8.34 14.08 25.38
N THR A 445 8.86 15.06 26.11
CA THR A 445 10.02 15.86 25.67
C THR A 445 11.24 14.99 25.40
N GLU A 446 11.40 13.89 26.13
CA GLU A 446 12.47 12.90 25.99
C GLU A 446 12.43 12.16 24.65
N LEU A 447 11.27 12.19 23.96
CA LEU A 447 11.06 11.50 22.68
C LEU A 447 10.91 12.47 21.51
N ASP A 448 10.81 13.78 21.73
CA ASP A 448 10.33 14.69 20.68
C ASP A 448 11.29 14.79 19.47
N GLU A 449 12.59 14.54 19.65
CA GLU A 449 13.58 14.47 18.56
C GLU A 449 13.55 13.14 17.78
N VAL A 450 12.94 12.10 18.36
CA VAL A 450 12.95 10.74 17.81
C VAL A 450 11.99 10.63 16.64
N TYR A 451 12.43 9.98 15.56
CA TYR A 451 11.59 9.74 14.39
C TYR A 451 10.28 9.02 14.74
N PRO A 452 9.12 9.49 14.23
CA PRO A 452 8.91 10.64 13.33
C PRO A 452 8.46 11.95 14.03
N LEU A 453 8.63 12.07 15.35
CA LEU A 453 7.94 13.05 16.20
C LEU A 453 8.39 14.51 15.99
N SER A 454 9.51 14.70 15.29
CA SER A 454 9.94 16.01 14.77
C SER A 454 9.98 16.10 13.25
N GLN A 455 10.07 14.97 12.57
CA GLN A 455 10.29 14.90 11.12
C GLN A 455 8.94 14.74 10.41
N TYR A 456 8.03 15.69 10.63
CA TYR A 456 6.75 15.70 9.92
C TYR A 456 6.17 17.11 9.77
N GLU A 457 5.34 17.24 8.74
CA GLU A 457 4.45 18.39 8.53
C GLU A 457 3.00 17.95 8.50
N ILE A 458 2.11 18.84 8.94
CA ILE A 458 0.68 18.59 8.97
C ILE A 458 -0.09 19.80 8.45
N ALA A 459 -1.08 19.57 7.61
CA ALA A 459 -1.96 20.61 7.11
C ALA A 459 -2.83 21.19 8.24
N THR A 460 -2.99 22.51 8.24
CA THR A 460 -3.85 23.24 9.19
C THR A 460 -4.82 24.16 8.44
N PRO A 461 -6.04 24.42 8.95
CA PRO A 461 -6.58 23.96 10.24
C PRO A 461 -6.85 22.45 10.29
N LEU A 462 -6.77 21.85 11.47
CA LEU A 462 -6.99 20.41 11.66
C LEU A 462 -8.46 20.05 11.41
N ASP A 463 -8.69 18.93 10.74
CA ASP A 463 -10.03 18.36 10.61
C ASP A 463 -10.54 17.81 11.96
N ALA A 464 -11.86 17.71 12.09
CA ALA A 464 -12.50 17.31 13.34
C ALA A 464 -12.17 15.87 13.75
N GLU A 465 -11.88 14.98 12.80
CA GLU A 465 -11.53 13.59 13.09
C GLU A 465 -10.11 13.49 13.68
N THR A 466 -9.16 14.25 13.12
CA THR A 466 -7.80 14.40 13.65
C THR A 466 -7.78 14.97 15.07
N ILE A 467 -8.58 16.00 15.35
CA ILE A 467 -8.73 16.57 16.70
C ILE A 467 -9.27 15.51 17.66
N ARG A 468 -10.38 14.84 17.32
CA ARG A 468 -10.99 13.79 18.16
C ARG A 468 -10.03 12.64 18.45
N TYR A 469 -9.30 12.18 17.43
CA TYR A 469 -8.35 11.08 17.59
C TYR A 469 -7.20 11.46 18.53
N THR A 470 -6.59 12.62 18.31
CA THR A 470 -5.47 13.10 19.14
C THR A 470 -5.91 13.30 20.59
N ALA A 471 -7.08 13.91 20.79
CA ALA A 471 -7.69 14.07 22.12
C ALA A 471 -7.93 12.71 22.81
N LYS A 472 -8.39 11.70 22.05
CA LYS A 472 -8.55 10.33 22.56
C LYS A 472 -7.21 9.71 22.95
N GLN A 473 -6.14 9.93 22.16
CA GLN A 473 -4.81 9.42 22.51
C GLN A 473 -4.26 10.08 23.77
N ALA A 474 -4.47 11.38 23.96
CA ALA A 474 -4.10 12.06 25.19
C ALA A 474 -4.87 11.53 26.40
N ALA A 475 -6.18 11.35 26.28
CA ALA A 475 -7.01 10.74 27.32
C ALA A 475 -6.53 9.32 27.70
N ASN A 476 -6.15 8.50 26.70
CA ASN A 476 -5.62 7.16 26.93
C ASN A 476 -4.28 7.21 27.68
N TYR A 477 -3.38 8.11 27.29
CA TYR A 477 -2.09 8.28 27.97
C TYR A 477 -2.29 8.69 29.43
N ILE A 478 -3.11 9.71 29.69
CA ILE A 478 -3.46 10.14 31.06
C ILE A 478 -3.96 8.95 31.87
N ALA A 479 -4.91 8.19 31.34
CA ALA A 479 -5.50 7.03 32.03
C ALA A 479 -4.51 5.88 32.28
N SER A 480 -3.39 5.82 31.55
CA SER A 480 -2.35 4.79 31.70
C SER A 480 -1.23 5.17 32.67
N THR A 481 -1.27 6.39 33.23
CA THR A 481 -0.21 6.95 34.07
C THR A 481 -0.71 7.23 35.48
N SER A 482 0.21 7.43 36.41
CA SER A 482 -0.06 7.61 37.84
C SER A 482 0.29 9.02 38.35
N TYR A 483 0.19 10.05 37.50
CA TYR A 483 0.40 11.42 37.94
C TYR A 483 -0.60 11.80 39.01
N LYS A 484 -0.14 12.59 39.99
CA LYS A 484 -0.96 13.14 41.07
C LYS A 484 -1.78 14.34 40.61
N GLU A 485 -1.28 15.09 39.64
CA GLU A 485 -1.97 16.25 39.09
C GLU A 485 -1.59 16.44 37.61
N ILE A 486 -2.50 17.04 36.84
CA ILE A 486 -2.28 17.38 35.44
C ILE A 486 -2.58 18.85 35.23
N ILE A 487 -1.64 19.55 34.59
CA ILE A 487 -1.80 20.93 34.16
C ILE A 487 -1.84 20.93 32.63
N LEU A 488 -2.94 21.40 32.05
CA LEU A 488 -3.14 21.47 30.60
C LEU A 488 -3.18 22.93 30.15
N LEU A 489 -2.26 23.31 29.28
CA LEU A 489 -2.31 24.59 28.57
C LEU A 489 -3.12 24.43 27.28
N GLN A 490 -4.34 24.95 27.26
CA GLN A 490 -5.29 24.78 26.15
C GLN A 490 -5.07 25.82 25.05
N ASN A 491 -4.69 25.38 23.85
CA ASN A 491 -4.87 26.15 22.61
C ASN A 491 -6.27 25.91 21.99
N ALA A 492 -7.23 26.78 22.34
CA ALA A 492 -8.63 26.66 21.92
C ALA A 492 -8.86 26.92 20.41
N GLU A 493 -8.02 27.73 19.77
CA GLU A 493 -8.11 28.05 18.33
C GLU A 493 -7.87 26.79 17.48
N MET A 494 -6.83 26.02 17.83
CA MET A 494 -6.47 24.81 17.09
C MET A 494 -7.30 23.58 17.53
N TRP A 495 -7.50 23.40 18.83
CA TRP A 495 -8.02 22.14 19.39
C TRP A 495 -9.49 22.17 19.80
N LYS A 496 -10.11 23.36 19.77
CA LYS A 496 -11.47 23.60 20.26
C LYS A 496 -11.61 23.12 21.73
N GLU A 497 -12.84 22.93 22.19
CA GLU A 497 -13.11 22.37 23.53
C GLU A 497 -12.98 20.84 23.59
N GLN A 498 -12.83 20.17 22.44
CA GLN A 498 -12.85 18.70 22.36
C GLN A 498 -11.66 18.07 23.09
N PHE A 499 -10.46 18.64 22.96
CA PHE A 499 -9.26 18.13 23.62
C PHE A 499 -9.37 18.20 25.15
N VAL A 500 -9.79 19.36 25.66
CA VAL A 500 -10.01 19.56 27.11
C VAL A 500 -11.09 18.64 27.63
N THR A 501 -12.19 18.47 26.89
CA THR A 501 -13.30 17.59 27.28
C THR A 501 -12.84 16.13 27.43
N ALA A 502 -12.00 15.65 26.50
CA ALA A 502 -11.43 14.31 26.58
C ALA A 502 -10.52 14.14 27.80
N CYS A 503 -9.64 15.11 28.07
CA CYS A 503 -8.74 15.10 29.23
C CYS A 503 -9.53 15.15 30.55
N ARG A 504 -10.52 16.05 30.68
CA ARG A 504 -11.42 16.15 31.85
C ARG A 504 -12.09 14.81 32.16
N ARG A 505 -12.58 14.11 31.13
CA ARG A 505 -13.21 12.79 31.30
C ARG A 505 -12.21 11.74 31.81
N ALA A 506 -10.99 11.72 31.27
CA ALA A 506 -9.94 10.80 31.71
C ALA A 506 -9.52 11.07 33.17
N CYS A 507 -9.24 12.33 33.50
CA CYS A 507 -8.89 12.77 34.85
C CYS A 507 -9.99 12.45 35.88
N LYS A 508 -11.26 12.72 35.55
CA LYS A 508 -12.40 12.38 36.43
C LYS A 508 -12.47 10.87 36.71
N LYS A 509 -12.21 10.03 35.71
CA LYS A 509 -12.19 8.57 35.89
C LYS A 509 -11.02 8.11 36.76
N GLY A 510 -9.85 8.72 36.60
CA GLY A 510 -8.65 8.43 37.39
C GLY A 510 -8.59 9.11 38.76
N ARG A 511 -9.57 9.98 39.10
CA ARG A 511 -9.56 10.87 40.28
C ARG A 511 -8.29 11.74 40.34
N ILE A 512 -7.82 12.19 39.18
CA ILE A 512 -6.65 13.06 39.05
C ILE A 512 -7.15 14.51 38.92
N PRO A 513 -6.74 15.45 39.79
CA PRO A 513 -6.94 16.88 39.60
C PRO A 513 -6.45 17.34 38.21
N LEU A 514 -7.25 18.19 37.56
CA LEU A 514 -6.93 18.77 36.26
C LEU A 514 -7.09 20.28 36.32
N THR A 515 -5.96 20.98 36.19
CA THR A 515 -5.92 22.43 36.05
C THR A 515 -5.82 22.77 34.57
N VAL A 516 -6.80 23.52 34.03
CA VAL A 516 -6.83 23.92 32.63
C VAL A 516 -6.56 25.41 32.52
N LEU A 517 -5.44 25.76 31.90
CA LEU A 517 -5.03 27.13 31.63
C LEU A 517 -5.36 27.49 30.19
N ARG A 518 -5.86 28.70 29.93
CA ARG A 518 -6.15 29.15 28.57
C ARG A 518 -4.91 29.76 27.93
N TRP A 519 -4.71 29.43 26.66
CA TRP A 519 -3.70 30.05 25.79
C TRP A 519 -4.23 31.37 25.21
N GLU A 520 -3.45 32.44 25.32
CA GLU A 520 -3.60 33.66 24.51
C GLU A 520 -2.44 33.74 23.51
N LYS A 521 -2.68 34.31 22.32
CA LYS A 521 -1.87 34.15 21.08
C LYS A 521 -0.37 34.41 21.20
N THR A 522 0.07 35.14 22.21
CA THR A 522 1.48 35.34 22.53
C THR A 522 1.79 34.46 23.72
N TRP A 523 2.89 33.70 23.69
CA TRP A 523 3.49 33.12 24.90
C TRP A 523 4.06 34.26 25.77
N GLY A 524 3.14 35.10 26.24
CA GLY A 524 3.35 36.31 26.98
C GLY A 524 3.67 35.97 28.42
N GLU A 525 4.18 36.98 29.12
CA GLU A 525 4.60 36.81 30.52
C GLU A 525 3.45 36.35 31.42
N ASP A 526 2.21 36.72 31.13
CA ASP A 526 1.06 36.38 31.98
C ASP A 526 0.67 34.90 31.90
N THR A 527 0.76 34.29 30.71
CA THR A 527 0.56 32.83 30.56
C THR A 527 1.66 32.05 31.29
N LEU A 528 2.91 32.52 31.22
CA LEU A 528 4.04 31.92 31.94
C LEU A 528 3.87 32.04 33.45
N LYS A 529 3.53 33.24 33.95
CA LYS A 529 3.26 33.48 35.38
C LYS A 529 2.14 32.57 35.90
N THR A 530 1.04 32.47 35.16
CA THR A 530 -0.10 31.63 35.53
C THR A 530 0.28 30.14 35.52
N LEU A 531 1.06 29.70 34.54
CA LEU A 531 1.55 28.32 34.48
C LEU A 531 2.47 28.00 35.67
N VAL A 532 3.43 28.87 35.99
CA VAL A 532 4.32 28.69 37.13
C VAL A 532 3.54 28.68 38.44
N ALA A 533 2.57 29.58 38.62
CA ALA A 533 1.72 29.60 39.81
C ALA A 533 0.95 28.28 39.98
N ALA A 534 0.31 27.79 38.91
CA ALA A 534 -0.39 26.51 38.94
C ALA A 534 0.53 25.33 39.27
N ILE A 535 1.78 25.35 38.81
CA ILE A 535 2.77 24.32 39.15
C ILE A 535 3.19 24.40 40.62
N GLN A 536 3.39 25.60 41.15
CA GLN A 536 3.74 25.80 42.56
C GLN A 536 2.60 25.35 43.47
N ASP A 537 1.35 25.66 43.12
CA ASP A 537 0.17 25.22 43.85
C ASP A 537 0.02 23.69 43.85
N ALA A 538 0.34 23.03 42.72
CA ALA A 538 0.31 21.58 42.60
C ALA A 538 1.45 20.85 43.36
N LEU A 539 2.54 21.57 43.66
CA LEU A 539 3.70 21.06 44.42
C LEU A 539 3.61 21.35 45.94
N ALA A 540 2.68 22.21 46.35
CA ALA A 540 2.41 22.55 47.75
C ALA A 540 1.55 21.46 48.41
#